data_AF-A0A937UJM8-F1
#
_entry.id   AF-A0A937UJM8-F1
#
_cell.length_a   1.000
_cell.length_b   1.000
_cell.length_c   1.000
_cell.angle_alpha   90.00
_cell.angle_beta   90.00
_cell.angle_gamma   90.00
#
_symmetry.space_group_name_H-M   'P 1'
#
loop_
_entity.id
_entity.type
_entity.pdbx_description
1 polymer ?
#
loop_
_entity_poly.entity_id
_entity_poly.type
_entity_poly.pdbx_seq_one_letter_code
_entity_poly.pdbx_strand_id
1 'polypeptide(L)' 'MTRPPAALPLLLLFASLAAAGQPANLVKNPGFEQGAAAWGQPKKPGVRFAIDDAVAHTGTRSARVDGLD' A
#
# COMPACT_ATOMS: atom_id res chain seq x y z
N MET A 1 49.66 11.82 34.03
CA MET A 1 49.40 12.11 32.60
C MET A 1 48.97 10.82 31.93
N THR A 2 47.67 10.62 31.75
CA THR A 2 47.08 9.45 31.08
C THR A 2 46.04 9.97 30.09
N ARG A 3 46.18 9.54 28.84
CA ARG A 3 45.53 10.02 27.62
C ARG A 3 43.99 9.95 27.70
N PRO A 4 43.23 10.92 27.16
CA PRO A 4 41.77 10.84 27.16
C PRO A 4 41.30 9.76 26.16
N PRO A 5 40.28 8.93 26.48
CA PRO A 5 39.61 8.15 25.46
C PRO A 5 38.63 9.04 24.70
N ALA A 6 39.09 9.57 23.56
CA ALA A 6 38.22 10.07 22.51
C ALA A 6 37.45 8.89 21.89
N ALA A 7 36.19 8.69 22.29
CA ALA A 7 35.34 7.62 21.77
C ALA A 7 33.93 8.12 21.38
N LEU A 8 33.83 9.34 20.86
CA LEU A 8 32.59 9.87 20.27
C LEU A 8 32.95 10.56 18.95
N PRO A 9 33.04 9.82 17.82
CA PRO A 9 32.39 10.36 16.62
C PRO A 9 31.94 9.27 15.63
N LEU A 10 31.37 8.14 16.06
CA LEU A 10 31.01 7.06 15.10
C LEU A 10 29.59 6.51 15.24
N LEU A 11 28.66 7.27 15.81
CA LEU A 11 27.24 6.88 15.89
C LEU A 11 26.29 7.82 15.13
N LEU A 12 26.74 8.42 14.01
CA LEU A 12 25.90 9.27 13.18
C LEU A 12 25.85 8.87 11.69
N LEU A 13 26.51 7.77 11.30
CA LEU A 13 26.63 7.36 9.90
C LEU A 13 25.65 6.24 9.47
N PHE A 14 24.42 6.23 9.99
CA PHE A 14 23.37 5.31 9.51
C PHE A 14 21.99 5.96 9.32
N ALA A 15 21.90 7.31 9.36
CA ALA A 15 20.62 8.00 9.41
C ALA A 15 20.01 8.39 8.03
N SER A 16 20.47 7.84 6.91
CA SER A 16 20.08 8.36 5.57
C SER A 16 19.42 7.36 4.61
N LEU A 17 19.02 6.17 5.04
CA LEU A 17 18.37 5.18 4.16
C LEU A 17 16.91 4.86 4.53
N ALA A 18 16.11 5.85 4.90
CA ALA A 18 14.67 5.61 5.11
C ALA A 18 13.82 6.85 4.84
N ALA A 19 13.80 7.34 3.60
CA ALA A 19 12.77 8.30 3.18
C ALA A 19 12.34 8.15 1.71
N ALA A 20 12.48 6.96 1.12
CA ALA A 20 11.64 6.63 -0.02
C ALA A 20 10.24 6.38 0.52
N GLY A 21 9.45 7.45 0.67
CA GLY A 21 8.04 7.34 1.02
C GLY A 21 7.37 6.35 0.07
N GLN A 22 6.54 5.46 0.61
CA GLN A 22 5.76 4.55 -0.22
C GLN A 22 5.07 5.35 -1.32
N PRO A 23 5.04 4.86 -2.58
CA PRO A 23 4.38 5.59 -3.66
C PRO A 23 2.96 5.92 -3.21
N ALA A 24 2.62 7.20 -3.27
CA ALA A 24 1.30 7.64 -2.86
C ALA A 24 0.26 6.98 -3.77
N ASN A 25 -0.73 6.33 -3.16
CA ASN A 25 -1.84 5.78 -3.93
C ASN A 25 -2.61 6.92 -4.60
N LEU A 26 -2.69 6.87 -5.93
CA LEU A 26 -3.39 7.88 -6.73
C LEU A 26 -4.91 7.81 -6.59
N VAL A 27 -5.42 6.67 -6.11
CA VAL A 27 -6.85 6.39 -5.96
C VAL A 27 -7.19 6.30 -4.47
N LYS A 28 -8.25 7.01 -4.06
CA LYS A 28 -8.82 6.87 -2.72
C LYS A 28 -9.37 5.46 -2.54
N ASN A 29 -9.10 4.83 -1.40
CA ASN A 29 -9.53 3.46 -1.11
C ASN A 29 -9.08 2.43 -2.17
N PRO A 30 -7.76 2.26 -2.38
CA PRO A 30 -7.24 1.36 -3.40
C PRO A 30 -7.43 -0.13 -3.04
N GLY A 31 -7.64 -0.44 -1.75
CA GLY A 31 -7.87 -1.80 -1.25
C GLY A 31 -9.33 -2.18 -1.07
N PHE A 32 -10.30 -1.39 -1.57
CA PHE A 32 -11.73 -1.73 -1.55
C PHE A 32 -12.40 -1.84 -0.17
N GLU A 33 -11.68 -1.55 0.92
CA GLU A 33 -12.20 -1.62 2.28
C GLU A 33 -13.43 -0.72 2.52
N GLN A 34 -13.52 0.38 1.78
CA GLN A 34 -14.64 1.34 1.83
C GLN A 34 -15.57 1.20 0.60
N GLY A 35 -15.56 0.05 -0.09
CA GLY A 35 -16.33 -0.20 -1.32
C GLY A 35 -15.58 0.20 -2.60
N ALA A 36 -16.30 0.45 -3.70
CA ALA A 36 -15.69 0.69 -5.03
C ALA A 36 -16.02 2.06 -5.63
N ALA A 37 -16.57 3.01 -4.87
CA ALA A 37 -17.02 4.30 -5.40
C ALA A 37 -15.91 5.12 -6.09
N ALA A 38 -14.64 4.92 -5.69
CA ALA A 38 -13.48 5.58 -6.30
C ALA A 38 -12.98 4.90 -7.59
N TRP A 39 -13.57 3.77 -7.98
CA TRP A 39 -13.15 2.97 -9.11
C TRP A 39 -14.16 3.05 -10.25
N GLY A 40 -13.67 3.06 -11.49
CA GLY A 40 -14.51 2.87 -12.66
C GLY A 40 -15.03 1.44 -12.73
N GLN A 41 -16.35 1.27 -12.79
CA GLN A 41 -16.96 -0.05 -12.90
C GLN A 41 -17.15 -0.44 -14.37
N PRO A 42 -16.93 -1.72 -14.75
CA PRO A 42 -17.27 -2.21 -16.07
C PRO A 42 -18.75 -1.99 -16.37
N LYS A 43 -19.05 -1.48 -17.57
CA LYS A 43 -20.43 -1.28 -18.06
C LYS A 43 -20.80 -2.22 -19.21
N LYS A 44 -20.01 -3.29 -19.43
CA LYS A 44 -20.25 -4.31 -20.45
C LYS A 44 -21.45 -5.18 -20.00
N PRO A 45 -22.47 -5.39 -20.85
CA PRO A 45 -23.55 -6.34 -20.55
C PRO A 45 -23.00 -7.73 -20.21
N GLY A 46 -23.57 -8.38 -19.21
CA GLY A 46 -23.09 -9.70 -18.74
C GLY A 46 -21.90 -9.64 -17.79
N VAL A 47 -21.20 -8.51 -17.66
CA VAL A 47 -20.14 -8.34 -16.65
C VAL A 47 -20.76 -7.93 -15.33
N ARG A 48 -20.35 -8.62 -14.26
CA ARG A 48 -20.73 -8.26 -12.89
C ARG A 48 -19.51 -7.75 -12.13
N PHE A 49 -19.68 -6.62 -11.46
CA PHE A 49 -18.72 -6.10 -10.48
C PHE A 49 -19.28 -6.28 -9.07
N ALA A 50 -18.48 -6.77 -8.13
CA ALA A 50 -18.85 -6.89 -6.73
C ALA A 50 -17.66 -6.64 -5.80
N ILE A 51 -17.96 -6.26 -4.55
CA ILE A 51 -17.00 -6.33 -3.45
C ILE A 51 -17.02 -7.76 -2.93
N ASP A 52 -15.83 -8.34 -2.77
CA ASP A 52 -15.63 -9.70 -2.26
C ASP A 52 -14.93 -9.60 -0.90
N ASP A 53 -15.48 -10.28 0.11
CA ASP A 53 -14.96 -10.40 1.47
C ASP A 53 -14.42 -11.80 1.80
N ALA A 54 -14.54 -12.76 0.86
CA ALA A 54 -13.99 -14.10 0.98
C ALA A 54 -12.54 -14.19 0.50
N VAL A 55 -12.17 -13.37 -0.50
CA VAL A 55 -10.81 -13.33 -1.06
C VAL A 55 -10.31 -11.89 -1.08
N ALA A 56 -9.14 -11.65 -0.50
CA ALA A 56 -8.49 -10.35 -0.53
C ALA A 56 -6.96 -10.49 -0.69
N HIS A 57 -6.34 -9.52 -1.39
CA HIS A 57 -4.88 -9.43 -1.48
C HIS A 57 -4.27 -8.88 -0.19
N THR A 58 -4.89 -7.83 0.35
CA THR A 58 -4.56 -7.22 1.66
C THR A 58 -5.85 -6.78 2.32
N GLY A 59 -5.90 -6.77 3.66
CA GLY A 59 -7.11 -6.37 4.38
C GLY A 59 -8.18 -7.46 4.34
N THR A 60 -9.44 -7.04 4.25
CA THR A 60 -10.60 -7.94 4.31
C THR A 60 -11.44 -7.94 3.05
N ARG A 61 -11.19 -7.00 2.12
CA ARG A 61 -12.02 -6.83 0.92
C ARG A 61 -11.18 -6.75 -0.34
N SER A 62 -11.79 -7.16 -1.45
CA SER A 62 -11.28 -6.92 -2.80
C SER A 62 -12.42 -6.62 -3.78
N ALA A 63 -12.07 -6.30 -5.03
CA ALA A 63 -13.03 -6.27 -6.12
C ALA A 63 -13.00 -7.58 -6.90
N ARG A 64 -14.18 -8.15 -7.16
CA ARG A 64 -14.39 -9.27 -8.07
C ARG A 64 -15.08 -8.78 -9.34
N VAL A 65 -14.59 -9.25 -10.49
CA VAL A 65 -15.23 -9.03 -11.78
C VAL A 65 -15.43 -10.37 -12.48
N ASP A 66 -16.68 -10.70 -12.78
CA ASP A 66 -17.08 -11.94 -13.45
C ASP A 66 -17.68 -11.62 -14.84
N GLY A 67 -17.65 -12.59 -15.77
CA GLY A 67 -18.27 -12.45 -17.11
C GLY A 67 -17.48 -11.63 -18.12
N LEU A 68 -16.16 -11.52 -17.93
CA LEU A 68 -15.24 -10.73 -18.77
C LEU A 68 -14.70 -11.47 -20.00
N ASP A 69 -15.11 -12.73 -20.18
CA ASP A 69 -14.85 -13.60 -21.32
C ASP A 69 -15.34 -13.04 -22.67
#